data_AF-A0A075R3H0-F1
#
_entry.id   AF-A0A075R3H0-F1
#
_cell.length_a   1.000
_cell.length_b   1.000
_cell.length_c   1.000
_cell.angle_alpha   90.00
_cell.angle_beta   90.00
_cell.angle_gamma   90.00
#
_symmetry.space_group_name_H-M   'P 1'
#
loop_
_entity.id
_entity.type
_entity.pdbx_description
1 polymer ?
#
loop_
_entity_poly.entity_id
_entity_poly.type
_entity_poly.pdbx_seq_one_letter_code
_entity_poly.pdbx_strand_id
1 'polypeptide(L)'
;MQKLEKCIQCGFRYVTEKAKQNYFAEGLTGEPQTCLHCLGEKTGKVMNASGNLVFPHEVESSNKQLYIPKTVIEGCRPCMKRRGFLYK
;
A
#
# COMPACT_ATOMS: atom_id res chain seq x y z
N MET A 1 -0.04 -22.97 -13.01
CA MET A 1 -0.73 -22.05 -12.07
C MET A 1 -0.25 -22.36 -10.67
N GLN A 2 0.36 -21.40 -9.96
CA GLN A 2 0.71 -21.60 -8.55
C GLN A 2 -0.58 -21.64 -7.72
N LYS A 3 -0.79 -22.71 -6.95
CA LYS A 3 -1.87 -22.78 -5.97
C LYS A 3 -1.47 -21.91 -4.79
N LEU A 4 -2.23 -20.83 -4.55
CA LEU A 4 -2.05 -20.00 -3.37
C LEU A 4 -2.92 -20.56 -2.23
N GLU A 5 -2.32 -20.69 -1.06
CA GLU A 5 -3.02 -21.15 0.15
C GLU A 5 -3.91 -20.04 0.69
N LYS A 6 -5.06 -20.39 1.26
CA LYS A 6 -5.92 -19.41 1.93
C LYS A 6 -5.36 -19.06 3.29
N CYS A 7 -5.47 -17.79 3.66
CA CYS A 7 -5.12 -17.30 4.99
C CYS A 7 -5.99 -18.00 6.05
N ILE A 8 -5.35 -18.62 7.04
CA ILE A 8 -6.07 -19.31 8.13
C ILE A 8 -6.87 -18.36 9.01
N GLN A 9 -6.46 -17.10 9.08
CA GLN A 9 -7.02 -16.12 10.01
C GLN A 9 -8.27 -15.44 9.44
N CYS A 10 -8.32 -15.17 8.14
CA CYS A 10 -9.47 -14.51 7.51
C CYS A 10 -10.26 -15.40 6.53
N GLY A 11 -9.72 -16.54 6.08
CA GLY A 11 -10.37 -17.48 5.15
C GLY A 11 -10.68 -16.94 3.74
N PHE A 12 -10.55 -15.63 3.53
CA PHE A 12 -10.92 -14.93 2.30
C PHE A 12 -9.70 -14.63 1.41
N ARG A 13 -8.62 -14.13 2.02
CA ARG A 13 -7.40 -13.74 1.29
C ARG A 13 -6.42 -14.90 1.18
N TYR A 14 -5.46 -14.76 0.29
CA TYR A 14 -4.44 -15.76 0.05
C TYR A 14 -3.10 -15.40 0.71
N VAL A 15 -2.35 -16.43 1.07
CA VAL A 15 -0.95 -16.35 1.48
C VAL A 15 -0.11 -16.28 0.20
N THR A 16 0.39 -15.09 -0.10
CA THR A 16 1.30 -14.86 -1.22
C THR A 16 2.75 -15.08 -0.78
N GLU A 17 3.66 -15.29 -1.73
CA GLU A 17 5.10 -15.34 -1.43
C GLU A 17 5.60 -14.09 -0.69
N LYS A 18 5.02 -12.92 -1.03
CA LYS A 18 5.29 -11.67 -0.31
C LYS A 18 4.83 -11.72 1.14
N ALA A 19 3.69 -12.36 1.43
CA ALA A 19 3.24 -12.57 2.80
C ALA A 19 4.19 -13.47 3.58
N LYS A 20 4.72 -14.52 2.96
CA LYS A 20 5.73 -15.40 3.58
C LYS A 20 7.01 -14.65 3.90
N GLN A 21 7.53 -13.87 2.95
CA GLN A 21 8.72 -13.03 3.15
C GLN A 21 8.55 -12.05 4.31
N ASN A 22 7.39 -11.37 4.38
CA ASN A 22 7.11 -10.45 5.48
C ASN A 22 6.96 -11.21 6.81
N TYR A 23 6.31 -12.38 6.83
CA TYR A 23 6.17 -13.19 8.04
C TYR A 23 7.54 -13.52 8.67
N PHE A 24 8.51 -13.93 7.85
CA PHE A 24 9.87 -14.20 8.31
C PHE A 24 10.63 -12.91 8.68
N ALA A 25 10.42 -11.81 7.95
CA ALA A 25 11.03 -10.51 8.26
C ALA A 25 10.54 -9.93 9.60
N GLU A 26 9.31 -10.24 10.00
CA GLU A 26 8.76 -9.89 11.32
C GLU A 26 9.32 -10.77 12.45
N GLY A 27 10.18 -11.74 12.16
CA GLY A 27 10.78 -12.63 13.15
C GLY A 27 9.80 -13.63 13.75
N LEU A 28 8.65 -13.86 13.09
CA LEU A 28 7.67 -14.84 13.55
C LEU A 28 8.17 -16.26 13.28
N THR A 29 8.04 -17.12 14.29
CA THR A 29 8.37 -18.54 14.18
C THR A 29 7.18 -19.34 13.62
N GLY A 30 7.47 -20.46 12.96
CA GLY A 30 6.46 -21.38 12.42
C GLY A 30 6.12 -21.14 10.94
N GLU A 31 5.04 -21.76 10.50
CA GLU A 31 4.61 -21.71 9.10
C GLU A 31 3.86 -20.40 8.78
N PRO A 32 4.21 -19.73 7.66
CA PRO A 32 3.57 -18.49 7.25
C PRO A 32 2.19 -18.76 6.64
N GLN A 33 1.19 -18.94 7.48
CA GLN A 33 -0.20 -19.27 7.07
C GLN A 33 -1.14 -18.05 7.03
N THR A 34 -0.60 -16.85 7.27
CA THR A 34 -1.37 -15.59 7.32
C THR A 34 -1.12 -14.71 6.10
N CYS A 35 -2.17 -14.09 5.57
CA CYS A 35 -2.01 -13.06 4.54
C CYS A 35 -1.38 -11.78 5.11
N LEU A 36 -0.85 -10.95 4.21
CA LEU A 36 -0.25 -9.65 4.55
C LEU A 36 -1.14 -8.73 5.39
N HIS A 37 -2.46 -8.77 5.19
CA HIS A 37 -3.37 -7.87 5.91
C HIS A 37 -3.51 -8.28 7.36
N CYS A 38 -3.78 -9.57 7.61
CA CYS A 38 -3.84 -10.10 8.98
C CYS A 38 -2.48 -9.99 9.68
N LEU A 39 -1.38 -10.16 8.94
CA LEU A 39 -0.04 -9.95 9.48
C LEU A 39 0.18 -8.48 9.89
N GLY A 40 -0.22 -7.53 9.06
CA GLY A 40 -0.16 -6.09 9.38
C GLY A 40 -1.03 -5.71 10.59
N GLU A 41 -2.25 -6.24 10.68
CA GLU A 41 -3.11 -6.06 11.86
C GLU A 41 -2.47 -6.61 13.13
N LYS A 42 -1.80 -7.77 13.04
CA LYS A 42 -1.12 -8.39 14.18
C LYS A 42 0.11 -7.61 14.65
N THR A 43 0.87 -7.01 13.72
CA THR A 43 2.11 -6.29 14.03
C THR A 43 1.92 -4.77 14.16
N GLY A 44 0.72 -4.26 13.91
CA GLY A 44 0.45 -2.82 13.86
C GLY A 44 1.13 -2.10 12.68
N LYS A 45 1.50 -2.86 11.64
CA LYS A 45 2.19 -2.37 10.45
C LYS A 45 1.25 -2.27 9.26
N VAL A 46 1.60 -1.40 8.32
CA VAL A 46 0.86 -1.19 7.07
C VAL A 46 1.72 -1.57 5.88
N MET A 47 1.07 -1.90 4.77
CA MET A 47 1.77 -2.24 3.54
C MET A 47 2.19 -0.96 2.79
N ASN A 48 3.47 -0.86 2.46
CA ASN A 48 3.96 0.20 1.57
C ASN A 48 3.69 -0.13 0.08
N ALA A 49 3.97 0.82 -0.81
CA ALA A 49 3.77 0.64 -2.26
C ALA A 49 4.58 -0.51 -2.87
N SER A 50 5.65 -0.96 -2.21
CA SER A 50 6.48 -2.09 -2.63
C SER A 50 6.02 -3.45 -2.06
N GLY A 51 4.92 -3.47 -1.31
CA GLY A 51 4.37 -4.70 -0.72
C GLY A 51 5.09 -5.17 0.55
N ASN A 52 5.86 -4.30 1.22
CA ASN A 52 6.50 -4.60 2.51
C ASN A 52 5.64 -4.04 3.66
N LEU A 53 5.62 -4.76 4.78
CA LEU A 53 5.06 -4.26 6.04
C LEU A 53 6.07 -3.33 6.70
N VAL A 54 5.62 -2.12 6.98
CA VAL A 54 6.40 -1.06 7.62
C VAL A 54 5.52 -0.39 8.67
N PHE A 55 6.12 0.31 9.62
CA PHE A 55 5.35 1.10 10.55
C PHE A 55 4.63 2.25 9.82
N PRO A 56 3.41 2.65 10.28
CA PRO A 56 2.65 3.71 9.62
C PRO A 56 3.42 5.01 9.37
N HIS A 57 4.30 5.42 10.31
CA HIS A 57 5.12 6.62 10.17
C HIS A 57 6.22 6.52 9.08
N GLU A 58 6.61 5.31 8.70
CA GLU A 58 7.58 5.07 7.62
C GLU A 58 6.91 5.19 6.24
N VAL A 59 5.59 4.95 6.15
CA VAL A 59 4.81 5.19 4.93
C VAL A 59 4.69 6.68 4.64
N GLU A 60 4.48 7.51 5.66
CA GLU A 60 4.40 8.97 5.51
C GLU A 60 5.68 9.58 4.94
N SER A 61 6.83 8.99 5.27
CA SER A 61 8.13 9.41 4.74
C SER A 61 8.31 9.09 3.24
N SER A 62 7.64 8.03 2.76
CA SER A 62 7.60 7.65 1.33
C SER A 62 6.45 8.31 0.55
N ASN A 63 5.41 8.80 1.23
CA ASN A 63 4.29 9.58 0.67
C ASN A 63 4.58 11.08 0.54
N LYS A 64 5.85 11.49 0.52
CA LYS A 64 6.23 12.86 0.09
C LYS A 64 6.01 13.11 -1.41
N GLN A 65 5.43 12.18 -2.15
CA GLN A 65 4.88 12.44 -3.48
C GLN A 65 3.36 12.55 -3.43
N LEU A 66 2.91 13.79 -3.68
CA LEU A 66 1.56 14.23 -4.06
C LEU A 66 0.59 14.55 -2.93
N TYR A 67 1.00 15.39 -1.98
CA TYR A 67 0.06 16.40 -1.49
C TYR A 67 -0.19 17.39 -2.64
N ILE A 68 -1.14 17.09 -3.52
CA ILE A 68 -1.77 18.10 -4.38
C ILE A 68 -2.77 18.80 -3.47
N PRO A 69 -2.56 20.07 -3.09
CA PRO A 69 -3.55 20.81 -2.35
C PRO A 69 -4.87 20.79 -3.14
N LYS A 70 -5.99 20.45 -2.47
CA LYS A 70 -7.34 20.47 -3.09
C LYS A 70 -7.74 21.86 -3.63
N THR A 71 -6.94 22.89 -3.38
CA THR A 71 -7.11 24.25 -3.89
C THR A 71 -6.57 24.46 -5.31
N VAL A 72 -6.00 23.44 -5.98
CA VAL A 72 -5.48 23.56 -7.35
C VAL A 72 -6.34 22.82 -8.40
N ILE A 73 -7.67 22.80 -8.20
CA ILE A 73 -8.64 22.40 -9.25
C ILE A 73 -8.99 23.60 -10.15
N GLU A 74 -8.35 24.74 -9.98
CA GLU A 74 -8.19 25.69 -11.09
C GLU A 74 -6.86 25.34 -11.77
N GLY A 75 -6.95 24.43 -12.74
CA GLY A 75 -5.81 23.82 -13.41
C GLY A 75 -4.69 24.82 -13.79
N CYS A 76 -3.47 24.29 -13.91
CA CYS A 76 -2.28 25.09 -14.20
C CYS A 76 -2.51 26.11 -15.32
N ARG A 77 -2.06 27.37 -15.19
CA ARG A 77 -2.24 28.41 -16.24
C ARG A 77 -1.87 27.91 -17.66
N PRO A 78 -0.80 27.10 -17.86
CA PRO A 78 -0.51 26.46 -19.14
C PRO A 78 -1.60 25.47 -19.63
N CYS A 79 -2.22 24.72 -18.71
CA CYS A 79 -3.28 23.74 -18.95
C CYS A 79 -4.60 24.43 -19.33
N MET A 80 -4.95 25.50 -18.60
CA MET A 80 -6.14 26.32 -18.83
C MET A 80 -6.05 27.08 -20.16
N LYS A 81 -4.85 27.58 -20.53
CA LYS A 81 -4.62 28.19 -21.85
C LYS A 81 -4.79 27.20 -22.99
N ARG A 82 -4.24 25.98 -22.86
CA ARG A 82 -4.38 24.90 -23.86
C ARG A 82 -5.81 24.44 -24.07
N ARG A 83 -6.65 24.50 -23.03
CA ARG A 83 -8.07 24.12 -23.07
C ARG A 83 -9.01 25.28 -23.43
N GLY A 84 -8.49 26.48 -23.71
CA GLY A 84 -9.29 27.63 -24.15
C GLY A 84 -10.04 28.38 -23.03
N PHE A 85 -9.79 28.08 -21.76
CA PHE A 85 -10.52 28.68 -20.63
C PHE A 85 -10.05 30.08 -20.21
N LEU A 86 -8.94 30.58 -20.76
CA LEU A 86 -8.33 31.87 -20.35
C LEU A 86 -8.63 33.04 -21.30
N TYR A 87 -9.57 32.88 -22.23
CA TYR A 87 -10.01 33.97 -23.09
C TYR A 87 -11.46 34.33 -22.78
N LYS A 88 -11.64 35.38 -21.99
CA LYS A 88 -12.76 36.32 -22.06
C LYS A 88 -12.18 37.70 -22.26
#